data_AF-A0A5N6LSZ3-F1
#
_entry.id   AF-A0A5N6LSZ3-F1
#
_cell.length_a   1.000
_cell.length_b   1.000
_cell.length_c   1.000
_cell.angle_alpha   90.00
_cell.angle_beta   90.00
_cell.angle_gamma   90.00
#
_symmetry.space_group_name_H-M   'P 1'
#
loop_
_entity.id
_entity.type
_entity.pdbx_description
1 polymer ?
#
loop_
_entity_poly.entity_id
_entity_poly.type
_entity_poly.pdbx_seq_one_letter_code
_entity_poly.pdbx_strand_id
1 'polypeptide(L)'
;MYAHVCTRPDITYIAGTLGHYQTNPGLDHWKAAKKVFRYLQGTKDFKLTYRISDNLKVVGYSDSDFAKCEDNNKSTLGYIFMVAGRPISWKNHKQQLTTTSTMMSTTHTPNAPSYFIHNKNHQFTPIVSAMKTMSSLLPLLLMLWAIESLVEGQQNVFALLDPGPDKPVPPVKPAPPPGKPGCNFPGAVCQDPRFVGGDGVTFYFHGHKDQAFCLLTDPNLHINGHFIGKRNPKLTRDFTWVQSIGILFDNHKLLVGAKKTSTWDDKQDHIYISFDNTPITLDGNYQNSSLLITRTRPTNGIAIEVQNKFRITANVVPIGEHESRIHGYDIRNDDCFAHLELGFKFYNLSDEVDGVLGQTYRRNYVSKIKMSSNMPVMGDIPKYSSTGIFATDCVVSQFGHLGKTSVTGEVF
;
A
#
# COMPACT_ATOMS: atom_id res chain seq x y z
N MET A 1 7.77 -13.05 -1.36
CA MET A 1 8.05 -12.60 -2.74
C MET A 1 9.50 -12.85 -3.18
N TYR A 2 10.52 -12.79 -2.30
CA TYR A 2 11.94 -12.89 -2.70
C TYR A 2 12.35 -14.12 -3.53
N ALA A 3 11.96 -15.34 -3.13
CA ALA A 3 12.46 -16.58 -3.74
C ALA A 3 12.30 -16.62 -5.28
N HIS A 4 11.14 -16.25 -5.81
CA HIS A 4 10.87 -16.33 -7.25
C HIS A 4 11.59 -15.28 -8.11
N VAL A 5 12.14 -14.23 -7.50
CA VAL A 5 12.89 -13.16 -8.19
C VAL A 5 14.37 -13.50 -8.22
N CYS A 6 14.92 -13.99 -7.10
CA CYS A 6 16.37 -14.06 -6.91
C CYS A 6 16.94 -15.48 -7.05
N THR A 7 16.20 -16.52 -6.64
CA THR A 7 16.80 -17.86 -6.44
C THR A 7 16.04 -19.00 -7.10
N ARG A 8 14.75 -18.83 -7.38
CA ARG A 8 13.83 -19.89 -7.83
C ARG A 8 13.07 -19.49 -9.10
N PRO A 9 13.72 -19.54 -10.29
CA PRO A 9 13.06 -19.28 -11.58
C PRO A 9 11.89 -20.23 -11.85
N ASP A 10 11.97 -21.44 -11.32
CA ASP A 10 11.01 -22.52 -11.46
C ASP A 10 9.63 -22.23 -10.84
N ILE A 11 9.55 -21.31 -9.87
CA ILE A 11 8.26 -20.89 -9.27
C ILE A 11 7.77 -19.53 -9.79
N THR A 12 8.51 -18.86 -10.68
CA THR A 12 8.23 -17.48 -11.09
C THR A 12 6.85 -17.31 -11.71
N TYR A 13 6.42 -18.26 -12.55
CA TYR A 13 5.09 -18.23 -13.14
C TYR A 13 3.99 -18.32 -12.08
N ILE A 14 3.98 -19.40 -11.28
CA ILE A 14 2.92 -19.67 -10.30
C ILE A 14 2.89 -18.62 -9.18
N ALA A 15 4.05 -18.10 -8.76
CA ALA A 15 4.13 -17.00 -7.81
C ALA A 15 3.50 -15.71 -8.37
N GLY A 16 3.75 -15.41 -9.65
CA GLY A 16 3.12 -14.29 -10.35
C GLY A 16 1.59 -14.46 -10.44
N THR A 17 1.13 -15.65 -10.84
CA THR A 17 -0.31 -15.97 -10.93
C THR A 17 -1.00 -15.84 -9.58
N LEU A 18 -0.44 -16.42 -8.51
CA LEU A 18 -1.00 -16.34 -7.16
C LEU A 18 -1.01 -14.91 -6.62
N GLY A 19 -0.02 -14.09 -7.00
CA GLY A 19 0.04 -12.67 -6.65
C GLY A 19 -1.18 -11.87 -7.13
N HIS A 20 -1.81 -12.28 -8.24
CA HIS A 20 -3.03 -11.62 -8.73
C HIS A 20 -4.22 -11.78 -7.77
N TYR A 21 -4.23 -12.86 -7.00
CA TYR A 21 -5.32 -13.21 -6.09
C TYR A 21 -4.97 -12.96 -4.63
N GLN A 22 -3.88 -12.24 -4.34
CA GLN A 22 -3.42 -11.99 -2.96
C GLN A 22 -4.45 -11.24 -2.12
N THR A 23 -5.27 -10.38 -2.74
CA THR A 23 -6.31 -9.60 -2.07
C THR A 23 -7.56 -10.41 -1.73
N ASN A 24 -7.86 -11.48 -2.50
CA ASN A 24 -9.00 -12.35 -2.29
C ASN A 24 -8.72 -13.78 -2.82
N PRO A 25 -7.92 -14.58 -2.10
CA PRO A 25 -7.55 -15.90 -2.57
C PRO A 25 -8.71 -16.88 -2.36
N GLY A 26 -9.31 -17.34 -3.46
CA GLY A 26 -10.22 -18.50 -3.45
C GLY A 26 -9.56 -19.79 -2.97
N LEU A 27 -10.37 -20.81 -2.69
CA LEU A 27 -9.90 -22.09 -2.13
C LEU A 27 -8.83 -22.75 -3.01
N ASP A 28 -8.97 -22.69 -4.33
CA ASP A 28 -8.01 -23.29 -5.26
C ASP A 28 -6.68 -22.52 -5.31
N HIS A 29 -6.71 -21.20 -5.14
CA HIS A 29 -5.49 -20.40 -4.95
C HIS A 29 -4.77 -20.79 -3.65
N TRP A 30 -5.53 -21.03 -2.57
CA TRP A 30 -4.97 -21.49 -1.30
C TRP A 30 -4.35 -22.88 -1.40
N LYS A 31 -5.00 -23.82 -2.10
CA LYS A 31 -4.44 -25.15 -2.39
C LYS A 31 -3.15 -25.05 -3.20
N ALA A 32 -3.15 -24.22 -4.25
CA ALA A 32 -1.98 -23.99 -5.08
C ALA A 32 -0.83 -23.34 -4.29
N ALA A 33 -1.11 -22.35 -3.44
CA ALA A 33 -0.12 -21.74 -2.55
C ALA A 33 0.48 -22.77 -1.58
N LYS A 34 -0.35 -23.59 -0.91
CA LYS A 34 0.13 -24.69 -0.06
C LYS A 34 1.00 -25.68 -0.84
N LYS A 35 0.67 -25.97 -2.11
CA LYS A 35 1.47 -26.84 -2.98
C LYS A 35 2.84 -26.22 -3.29
N VAL A 36 2.89 -24.92 -3.58
CA VAL A 36 4.15 -24.18 -3.79
C VAL A 36 5.01 -24.22 -2.52
N PHE A 37 4.44 -23.96 -1.34
CA PHE A 37 5.21 -24.03 -0.08
C PHE A 37 5.74 -25.44 0.21
N ARG A 38 4.93 -26.49 -0.01
CA ARG A 38 5.39 -27.88 0.12
C ARG A 38 6.52 -28.21 -0.87
N TYR A 39 6.39 -27.75 -2.11
CA TYR A 39 7.42 -27.91 -3.13
C TYR A 39 8.72 -27.21 -2.73
N LEU A 40 8.65 -25.97 -2.25
CA LEU A 40 9.81 -25.23 -1.75
C LEU A 40 10.46 -25.91 -0.55
N GLN A 41 9.66 -26.41 0.39
CA GLN A 41 10.17 -27.14 1.54
C GLN A 41 10.89 -28.43 1.13
N GLY A 42 10.33 -29.18 0.18
CA GLY A 42 10.93 -30.41 -0.35
C GLY A 42 12.14 -30.19 -1.26
N THR A 43 12.32 -28.96 -1.76
CA THR A 43 13.43 -28.58 -2.65
C THR A 43 14.31 -27.49 -2.03
N LYS A 44 14.28 -27.33 -0.70
CA LYS A 44 15.01 -26.27 0.01
C LYS A 44 16.53 -26.33 -0.21
N ASP A 45 17.06 -27.53 -0.44
CA ASP A 45 18.49 -27.78 -0.62
C ASP A 45 18.93 -27.63 -2.09
N PHE A 46 17.99 -27.34 -3.01
CA PHE A 46 18.28 -27.18 -4.43
C PHE A 46 18.81 -25.77 -4.67
N LYS A 47 19.90 -25.66 -5.44
CA LYS A 47 20.56 -24.38 -5.75
C LYS A 47 21.02 -24.31 -7.20
N LEU A 48 21.04 -23.10 -7.74
CA LEU A 48 21.69 -22.84 -9.02
C LEU A 48 23.21 -23.03 -8.85
N THR A 49 23.77 -24.00 -9.56
CA THR A 49 25.19 -24.35 -9.44
C THR A 49 25.93 -23.94 -10.71
N TYR A 50 26.55 -22.77 -10.75
CA TYR A 50 27.35 -22.40 -11.92
C TYR A 50 28.65 -23.20 -11.96
N ARG A 51 29.01 -23.69 -13.15
CA ARG A 51 30.32 -24.30 -13.40
C ARG A 51 31.09 -23.37 -14.31
N ILE A 52 32.41 -23.34 -14.12
CA ILE A 52 33.31 -22.65 -15.04
C ILE A 52 33.13 -23.26 -16.43
N SER A 53 32.90 -22.41 -17.42
CA SER A 53 32.72 -22.81 -18.80
C SER A 53 33.28 -21.72 -19.69
N ASP A 54 33.98 -22.12 -20.74
CA ASP A 54 34.49 -21.20 -21.77
C ASP A 54 33.36 -20.73 -22.71
N ASN A 55 32.18 -21.37 -22.63
CA ASN A 55 30.99 -21.02 -23.42
C ASN A 55 30.10 -20.02 -22.65
N LEU A 56 30.53 -18.76 -22.62
CA LEU A 56 29.82 -17.65 -21.98
C LEU A 56 28.73 -17.01 -22.88
N LYS A 57 28.23 -17.74 -23.87
CA LYS A 57 27.16 -17.23 -24.73
C LYS A 57 25.88 -17.02 -23.92
N VAL A 58 25.37 -15.79 -23.92
CA VAL A 58 24.05 -15.47 -23.39
C VAL A 58 22.99 -15.93 -24.39
N VAL A 59 22.02 -16.71 -23.92
CA VAL A 59 20.85 -17.16 -24.69
C VAL A 59 19.59 -16.72 -23.97
N GLY A 60 18.75 -15.92 -24.65
CA GLY A 60 17.47 -15.45 -24.13
C GLY A 60 16.31 -16.21 -24.74
N TYR A 61 15.30 -16.49 -23.93
CA TYR A 61 14.00 -17.01 -24.33
C TYR A 61 12.93 -16.06 -23.82
N SER A 62 11.92 -15.79 -24.62
CA SER A 62 10.76 -14.99 -24.24
C SER A 62 9.49 -15.64 -24.76
N ASP A 63 8.42 -15.56 -23.99
CA ASP A 63 7.11 -16.06 -24.36
C ASP A 63 6.02 -15.13 -23.84
N SER A 64 4.84 -15.19 -24.46
CA SER A 64 3.66 -14.48 -24.01
C SER A 64 2.43 -15.37 -24.16
N ASP A 65 1.61 -15.47 -23.11
CA ASP A 65 0.30 -16.08 -23.25
C ASP A 65 -0.71 -15.05 -23.76
N PHE A 66 -1.42 -15.34 -24.85
CA PHE A 66 -2.44 -14.44 -25.37
C PHE A 66 -3.75 -14.62 -24.59
N ALA A 67 -4.25 -13.54 -23.98
CA ALA A 67 -5.56 -13.47 -23.33
C ALA A 67 -5.87 -14.59 -22.31
N LYS A 68 -4.84 -15.14 -21.66
CA LYS A 68 -4.98 -16.33 -20.81
C LYS A 68 -5.52 -16.02 -19.41
N CYS A 69 -5.50 -14.77 -18.97
CA CYS A 69 -6.13 -14.41 -17.70
C CYS A 69 -7.64 -14.29 -17.86
N GLU A 70 -8.39 -15.26 -17.34
CA GLU A 70 -9.85 -15.32 -17.42
C GLU A 70 -10.55 -14.06 -16.87
N ASP A 71 -9.97 -13.42 -15.86
CA ASP A 71 -10.59 -12.26 -15.20
C ASP A 71 -10.60 -10.98 -16.04
N ASN A 72 -9.59 -10.78 -16.90
CA ASN A 72 -9.43 -9.52 -17.62
C ASN A 72 -8.86 -9.65 -19.04
N ASN A 73 -8.76 -10.87 -19.56
CA ASN A 73 -8.20 -11.21 -20.87
C ASN A 73 -6.80 -10.61 -21.11
N LYS A 74 -6.07 -10.29 -20.04
CA LYS A 74 -4.71 -9.76 -20.16
C LYS A 74 -3.73 -10.90 -20.35
N SER A 75 -2.76 -10.62 -21.19
CA SER A 75 -1.65 -11.50 -21.51
C SER A 75 -0.56 -11.42 -20.43
N THR A 76 0.14 -12.51 -20.23
CA THR A 76 1.28 -12.64 -19.33
C THR A 76 2.52 -12.88 -20.17
N LEU A 77 3.54 -12.06 -19.95
CA LEU A 77 4.81 -12.14 -20.65
C LEU A 77 5.88 -12.66 -19.71
N GLY A 78 6.68 -13.61 -20.19
CA GLY A 78 7.83 -14.16 -19.48
C GLY A 78 9.10 -14.09 -20.30
N TYR A 79 10.24 -13.95 -19.62
CA TYR A 79 11.54 -14.18 -20.24
C TYR A 79 12.50 -14.91 -19.30
N ILE A 80 13.51 -15.55 -19.87
CA ILE A 80 14.63 -16.16 -19.17
C ILE A 80 15.90 -16.03 -20.00
N PHE A 81 16.95 -15.46 -19.41
CA PHE A 81 18.29 -15.39 -19.95
C PHE A 81 19.16 -16.44 -19.29
N MET A 82 19.93 -17.16 -20.10
CA MET A 82 20.81 -18.23 -19.65
C MET A 82 22.24 -18.00 -20.11
N VAL A 83 23.19 -18.42 -19.27
CA VAL A 83 24.62 -18.53 -19.59
C VAL A 83 25.08 -19.94 -19.23
N ALA A 84 25.84 -20.60 -20.10
CA ALA A 84 26.29 -21.99 -19.92
C ALA A 84 25.14 -22.95 -19.54
N GLY A 85 23.94 -22.74 -20.12
CA GLY A 85 22.75 -23.55 -19.86
C GLY A 85 22.08 -23.30 -18.50
N ARG A 86 22.40 -22.20 -17.81
CA ARG A 86 21.86 -21.86 -16.48
C ARG A 86 21.25 -20.47 -16.44
N PRO A 87 20.12 -20.28 -15.72
CA PRO A 87 19.37 -19.02 -15.74
C PRO A 87 20.03 -17.94 -14.89
N ILE A 88 20.35 -16.80 -15.50
CA ILE A 88 20.99 -15.64 -14.86
C ILE A 88 20.02 -14.48 -14.62
N SER A 89 18.92 -14.42 -15.37
CA SER A 89 17.88 -13.40 -15.22
C SER A 89 16.58 -13.94 -15.77
N TRP A 90 15.47 -13.66 -15.10
CA TRP A 90 14.15 -14.10 -15.52
C TRP A 90 13.08 -13.17 -14.98
N LYS A 91 11.92 -13.17 -15.61
CA LYS A 91 10.76 -12.39 -15.15
C LYS A 91 9.48 -13.02 -15.66
N ASN A 92 8.42 -12.87 -14.87
CA ASN A 92 7.05 -13.07 -15.29
C ASN A 92 6.27 -11.79 -15.01
N HIS A 93 5.53 -11.28 -15.99
CA HIS A 93 4.84 -9.99 -15.90
C HIS A 93 3.50 -10.03 -16.62
N LYS A 94 2.43 -9.75 -15.89
CA LYS A 94 1.11 -9.52 -16.48
C LYS A 94 1.06 -8.15 -17.14
N GLN A 95 0.68 -8.10 -18.41
CA GLN A 95 0.59 -6.84 -19.15
C GLN A 95 -0.48 -5.92 -18.54
N GLN A 96 -0.25 -4.61 -18.65
CA GLN A 96 -1.19 -3.60 -18.16
C GLN A 96 -2.37 -3.38 -19.12
N LEU A 97 -2.15 -3.59 -20.42
CA LEU A 97 -3.14 -3.42 -21.48
C LEU A 97 -3.61 -4.79 -21.99
N THR A 98 -4.86 -4.85 -22.44
CA THR A 98 -5.43 -6.03 -23.10
C THR A 98 -5.00 -6.02 -24.56
N THR A 99 -4.26 -7.03 -24.99
CA THR A 99 -3.78 -7.16 -26.37
C THR A 99 -4.86 -7.75 -27.27
N THR A 100 -5.04 -7.20 -28.46
CA THR A 100 -6.09 -7.61 -29.41
C THR A 100 -5.65 -8.73 -30.37
N SER A 101 -4.37 -9.10 -30.36
CA SER A 101 -3.83 -10.21 -31.16
C SER A 101 -2.62 -10.87 -30.49
N THR A 102 -2.33 -12.11 -30.88
CA THR A 102 -1.14 -12.87 -30.45
C THR A 102 0.17 -12.19 -30.87
N MET A 103 0.16 -11.43 -31.97
CA MET A 103 1.32 -10.64 -32.38
C MET A 103 1.58 -9.48 -31.41
N MET A 104 0.52 -8.80 -30.97
CA MET A 104 0.63 -7.69 -30.01
C MET A 104 1.04 -8.16 -28.61
N SER A 105 0.68 -9.39 -28.21
CA SER A 105 1.14 -9.95 -26.93
C SER A 105 2.63 -10.22 -26.89
N THR A 106 3.24 -10.54 -28.04
CA THR A 106 4.69 -10.81 -28.15
C THR A 106 5.52 -9.53 -28.32
N THR A 107 4.99 -8.46 -28.93
CA THR A 107 5.75 -7.23 -29.20
C THR A 107 5.87 -6.27 -28.00
N HIS A 108 4.96 -6.36 -27.02
CA HIS A 108 5.01 -5.55 -25.80
C HIS A 108 5.79 -6.26 -24.68
N THR A 109 7.09 -6.49 -24.89
CA THR A 109 8.06 -6.83 -23.83
C THR A 109 8.64 -5.53 -23.25
N PRO A 110 8.21 -5.02 -22.08
CA PRO A 110 8.82 -3.85 -21.50
C PRO A 110 10.17 -4.27 -20.91
N ASN A 111 11.26 -3.75 -21.47
CA ASN A 111 12.66 -3.85 -21.00
C ASN A 111 13.50 -5.03 -21.52
N ALA A 112 13.15 -5.66 -22.64
CA ALA A 112 14.19 -6.24 -23.49
C ALA A 112 14.73 -5.11 -24.39
N PRO A 113 16.04 -4.84 -24.46
CA PRO A 113 16.57 -3.89 -25.43
C PRO A 113 16.06 -4.27 -26.82
N SER A 114 15.48 -3.30 -27.53
CA SER A 114 14.69 -3.41 -28.76
C SER A 114 15.41 -4.03 -29.98
N TYR A 115 16.57 -4.65 -29.78
CA TYR A 115 17.47 -5.17 -30.81
C TYR A 115 17.32 -6.68 -31.07
N PHE A 116 16.38 -7.38 -30.42
CA PHE A 116 16.39 -8.85 -30.37
C PHE A 116 15.14 -9.56 -30.92
N ILE A 117 14.29 -8.89 -31.70
CA ILE A 117 13.12 -9.57 -32.27
C ILE A 117 13.20 -9.54 -33.79
N HIS A 118 13.58 -10.67 -34.40
CA HIS A 118 13.21 -10.98 -35.77
C HIS A 118 12.39 -12.27 -35.81
N ASN A 119 11.13 -12.13 -36.16
CA ASN A 119 10.21 -13.24 -36.41
C ASN A 119 10.48 -13.83 -37.80
N LYS A 120 10.45 -15.16 -37.93
CA LYS A 120 9.76 -15.86 -39.03
C LYS A 120 9.56 -17.35 -38.69
N ASN A 121 8.29 -17.71 -38.58
CA ASN A 121 7.68 -19.02 -38.82
C ASN A 121 8.11 -20.19 -37.93
N HIS A 122 7.14 -20.72 -37.18
CA HIS A 122 7.02 -22.11 -36.70
C HIS A 122 8.28 -22.98 -36.82
N GLN A 123 9.29 -22.67 -36.01
CA GLN A 123 10.36 -23.56 -35.52
C GLN A 123 11.28 -22.70 -34.65
N PHE A 124 11.58 -23.18 -33.44
CA PHE A 124 12.49 -22.51 -32.51
C PHE A 124 13.86 -22.32 -33.17
N THR A 125 14.24 -21.07 -33.47
CA THR A 125 15.57 -20.74 -33.98
C THR A 125 16.28 -19.78 -33.03
N PRO A 126 17.55 -20.04 -32.67
CA PRO A 126 18.34 -19.16 -31.82
C PRO A 126 18.80 -17.93 -32.61
N ILE A 127 18.63 -16.75 -32.02
CA ILE A 127 19.16 -15.49 -32.57
C ILE A 127 20.68 -15.48 -32.36
N VAL A 128 21.44 -15.43 -33.47
CA VAL A 128 22.90 -15.24 -33.48
C VAL A 128 23.23 -14.03 -34.36
N SER A 129 24.17 -13.21 -33.87
CA SER A 129 24.74 -11.97 -34.45
C SER A 129 23.97 -10.71 -34.04
N ALA A 130 24.58 -9.65 -33.48
CA ALA A 130 25.94 -9.16 -33.67
C ALA A 130 26.48 -8.43 -32.43
N MET A 131 27.71 -8.76 -32.01
CA MET A 131 28.64 -7.82 -31.35
C MET A 131 30.07 -8.25 -31.74
N LYS A 132 30.49 -7.92 -32.96
CA LYS A 132 31.91 -7.65 -33.22
C LYS A 132 32.10 -6.16 -32.99
N THR A 133 33.21 -5.84 -32.33
CA THR A 133 33.75 -4.51 -31.99
C THR A 133 32.96 -3.69 -30.97
N MET A 134 33.36 -3.79 -29.70
CA MET A 134 33.61 -2.62 -28.85
C MET A 134 34.46 -3.05 -27.65
N SER A 135 35.77 -2.78 -27.77
CA SER A 135 36.75 -2.87 -26.70
C SER A 135 36.70 -1.59 -25.87
N SER A 136 36.36 -1.70 -24.58
CA SER A 136 36.98 -1.00 -23.44
C SER A 136 36.04 -1.01 -22.22
N LEU A 137 36.67 -1.11 -21.05
CA LEU A 137 36.18 -1.56 -19.74
C LEU A 137 35.15 -0.65 -19.02
N LEU A 138 34.21 -0.03 -19.72
CA LEU A 138 33.16 0.80 -19.09
C LEU A 138 31.83 0.08 -18.71
N PRO A 139 31.40 -1.05 -19.35
CA PRO A 139 30.12 -1.68 -19.01
C PRO A 139 30.11 -2.48 -17.70
N LEU A 140 31.26 -2.99 -17.26
CA LEU A 140 31.37 -3.81 -16.05
C LEU A 140 31.17 -2.98 -14.76
N LEU A 141 31.54 -1.69 -14.78
CA LEU A 141 31.36 -0.80 -13.63
C LEU A 141 29.89 -0.36 -13.46
N LEU A 142 29.18 -0.13 -14.58
CA LEU A 142 27.73 0.16 -14.58
C LEU A 142 26.90 -1.06 -14.19
N MET A 143 27.37 -2.28 -14.50
CA MET A 143 26.74 -3.52 -14.04
C MET A 143 26.94 -3.75 -12.54
N LEU A 144 28.13 -3.48 -11.99
CA LEU A 144 28.37 -3.56 -10.55
C LEU A 144 27.57 -2.51 -9.76
N TRP A 145 27.45 -1.27 -10.27
CA TRP A 145 26.63 -0.23 -9.63
C TRP A 145 25.13 -0.56 -9.64
N ALA A 146 24.63 -1.20 -10.71
CA ALA A 146 23.25 -1.69 -10.79
C ALA A 146 23.00 -2.91 -9.87
N ILE A 147 24.02 -3.72 -9.60
CA ILE A 147 23.95 -4.86 -8.67
C ILE A 147 24.01 -4.37 -7.22
N GLU A 148 24.86 -3.39 -6.88
CA GLU A 148 24.90 -2.78 -5.54
C GLU A 148 23.61 -2.01 -5.21
N SER A 149 23.03 -1.31 -6.19
CA SER A 149 21.74 -0.61 -6.04
C SER A 149 20.52 -1.54 -5.86
N LEU A 150 20.68 -2.85 -6.12
CA LEU A 150 19.63 -3.86 -5.94
C LEU A 150 19.81 -4.72 -4.67
N VAL A 151 20.97 -4.65 -4.01
CA VAL A 151 21.31 -5.49 -2.84
C VAL A 151 21.05 -4.79 -1.50
N GLU A 152 20.99 -3.46 -1.43
CA GLU A 152 20.72 -2.72 -0.17
C GLU A 152 19.25 -2.72 0.27
N GLY A 153 18.31 -3.22 -0.54
CA GLY A 153 16.88 -3.02 -0.33
C GLY A 153 16.10 -4.10 0.44
N GLN A 154 16.69 -5.21 0.89
CA GLN A 154 15.90 -6.34 1.45
C GLN A 154 16.67 -7.15 2.51
N GLN A 155 16.55 -6.77 3.79
CA GLN A 155 16.91 -7.65 4.91
C GLN A 155 15.70 -7.88 5.85
N ASN A 156 15.52 -9.16 6.19
CA ASN A 156 14.77 -9.75 7.32
C ASN A 156 13.23 -9.84 7.11
N VAL A 157 12.52 -10.94 7.42
CA VAL A 157 12.50 -11.75 8.65
C VAL A 157 11.98 -13.19 8.38
N PHE A 158 12.55 -14.18 9.07
CA PHE A 158 12.03 -15.53 9.34
C PHE A 158 11.11 -15.51 10.58
N ALA A 159 9.93 -16.14 10.56
CA ALA A 159 9.34 -16.79 11.74
C ALA A 159 8.18 -17.73 11.34
N LEU A 160 8.22 -18.92 11.93
CA LEU A 160 7.32 -20.07 11.81
C LEU A 160 5.94 -19.78 12.39
N LEU A 161 4.86 -20.30 11.78
CA LEU A 161 3.70 -20.81 12.52
C LEU A 161 3.04 -21.99 11.79
N ASP A 162 2.97 -23.10 12.52
CA ASP A 162 2.19 -24.30 12.28
C ASP A 162 0.70 -24.02 12.61
N PRO A 163 -0.30 -24.49 11.83
CA PRO A 163 -1.67 -24.52 12.31
C PRO A 163 -2.19 -25.96 12.47
N GLY A 164 -2.58 -26.28 13.71
CA GLY A 164 -3.49 -27.38 14.04
C GLY A 164 -4.92 -27.15 13.52
N PRO A 165 -5.86 -28.08 13.80
CA PRO A 165 -6.88 -28.50 12.84
C PRO A 165 -8.12 -27.59 12.73
N ASP A 166 -8.71 -27.68 11.54
CA ASP A 166 -9.76 -26.88 10.94
C ASP A 166 -11.06 -26.73 11.76
N LYS A 167 -11.61 -25.50 11.77
CA LYS A 167 -13.04 -25.23 12.03
C LYS A 167 -13.72 -24.70 10.76
N PRO A 168 -15.03 -24.95 10.54
CA PRO A 168 -15.69 -24.73 9.26
C PRO A 168 -15.86 -23.25 8.91
N VAL A 169 -15.73 -22.95 7.62
CA VAL A 169 -15.74 -21.62 7.01
C VAL A 169 -17.19 -21.14 6.76
N PRO A 170 -17.56 -19.90 7.12
CA PRO A 170 -18.87 -19.32 6.78
C PRO A 170 -18.95 -18.87 5.30
N PRO A 171 -20.16 -18.73 4.73
CA PRO A 171 -20.35 -18.55 3.29
C PRO A 171 -19.80 -17.21 2.77
N VAL A 172 -19.28 -17.27 1.55
CA VAL A 172 -18.64 -16.18 0.78
C VAL A 172 -19.64 -15.05 0.50
N LYS A 173 -19.29 -13.81 0.90
CA LYS A 173 -20.03 -12.60 0.52
C LYS A 173 -19.57 -12.10 -0.86
N PRO A 174 -20.46 -11.55 -1.70
CA PRO A 174 -20.12 -11.06 -3.03
C PRO A 174 -19.17 -9.85 -3.00
N ALA A 175 -18.35 -9.72 -4.04
CA ALA A 175 -17.37 -8.67 -4.19
C ALA A 175 -18.03 -7.28 -4.34
N PRO A 176 -17.45 -6.22 -3.74
CA PRO A 176 -17.98 -4.87 -3.89
C PRO A 176 -17.61 -4.24 -5.26
N PRO A 177 -18.42 -3.28 -5.75
CA PRO A 177 -18.20 -2.61 -7.03
C PRO A 177 -16.95 -1.71 -7.05
N PRO A 178 -16.41 -1.38 -8.25
CA PRO A 178 -15.20 -0.59 -8.39
C PRO A 178 -15.46 0.87 -7.95
N GLY A 179 -14.65 1.34 -7.00
CA GLY A 179 -14.84 2.66 -6.35
C GLY A 179 -14.62 2.67 -4.82
N LYS A 180 -14.11 1.60 -4.23
CA LYS A 180 -13.67 1.60 -2.82
C LYS A 180 -12.20 2.06 -2.73
N PRO A 181 -11.88 3.10 -1.94
CA PRO A 181 -10.54 3.24 -1.39
C PRO A 181 -10.35 2.03 -0.47
N GLY A 182 -9.71 0.98 -0.96
CA GLY A 182 -9.51 -0.22 -0.16
C GLY A 182 -8.57 0.09 0.99
N CYS A 183 -8.83 -0.36 2.21
CA CYS A 183 -8.01 -0.06 3.40
C CYS A 183 -6.57 -0.64 3.41
N ASN A 184 -6.03 -0.97 2.23
CA ASN A 184 -4.80 -1.73 2.04
C ASN A 184 -3.73 -0.94 1.26
N PHE A 185 -3.83 0.38 1.19
CA PHE A 185 -2.82 1.23 0.55
C PHE A 185 -2.12 2.15 1.58
N PRO A 186 -0.87 2.58 1.33
CA PRO A 186 -0.15 3.52 2.19
C PRO A 186 -0.95 4.79 2.48
N GLY A 187 -1.00 5.19 3.75
CA GLY A 187 -1.81 6.29 4.24
C GLY A 187 -3.29 5.95 4.46
N ALA A 188 -3.73 4.69 4.35
CA ALA A 188 -5.10 4.34 4.70
C ALA A 188 -5.33 4.36 6.23
N VAL A 189 -6.52 4.81 6.67
CA VAL A 189 -7.01 4.74 8.05
C VAL A 189 -8.41 4.16 8.04
N CYS A 190 -8.61 2.97 8.60
CA CYS A 190 -9.90 2.29 8.59
C CYS A 190 -10.13 1.46 9.85
N GLN A 191 -11.38 1.03 10.07
CA GLN A 191 -11.75 0.15 11.20
C GLN A 191 -11.31 0.76 12.54
N ASP A 192 -11.07 -0.07 13.55
CA ASP A 192 -10.48 0.36 14.84
C ASP A 192 -9.00 0.68 14.62
N PRO A 193 -8.63 1.95 14.81
CA PRO A 193 -8.08 2.78 13.74
C PRO A 193 -6.76 2.17 13.26
N ARG A 194 -6.88 1.42 12.17
CA ARG A 194 -5.80 0.72 11.50
C ARG A 194 -5.22 1.67 10.48
N PHE A 195 -3.96 2.02 10.65
CA PHE A 195 -3.16 2.86 9.77
C PHE A 195 -2.29 1.99 8.88
N VAL A 196 -2.05 2.44 7.66
CA VAL A 196 -0.99 1.91 6.79
C VAL A 196 0.04 3.01 6.63
N GLY A 197 1.28 2.78 7.07
CA GLY A 197 2.37 3.75 6.96
C GLY A 197 2.77 4.04 5.52
N GLY A 198 3.54 5.11 5.32
CA GLY A 198 4.19 5.43 4.03
C GLY A 198 5.13 4.32 3.55
N ASP A 199 5.68 3.55 4.47
CA ASP A 199 6.47 2.32 4.25
C ASP A 199 5.61 1.09 3.88
N GLY A 200 4.28 1.23 3.85
CA GLY A 200 3.33 0.16 3.57
C GLY A 200 3.06 -0.77 4.76
N VAL A 201 3.62 -0.48 5.94
CA VAL A 201 3.44 -1.29 7.14
C VAL A 201 2.14 -0.92 7.83
N THR A 202 1.32 -1.94 8.13
CA THR A 202 0.06 -1.74 8.85
C THR A 202 0.31 -1.68 10.36
N PHE A 203 -0.31 -0.72 11.03
CA PHE A 203 -0.26 -0.57 12.49
C PHE A 203 -1.56 0.00 13.05
N TYR A 204 -1.74 -0.11 14.36
CA TYR A 204 -2.90 0.41 15.09
C TYR A 204 -2.45 1.57 15.97
N PHE A 205 -3.28 2.62 16.06
CA PHE A 205 -3.06 3.70 17.01
C PHE A 205 -4.33 3.92 17.83
N HIS A 206 -4.38 3.31 19.02
CA HIS A 206 -5.51 3.50 19.92
C HIS A 206 -5.38 4.87 20.60
N GLY A 207 -6.07 5.85 20.04
CA GLY A 207 -6.25 7.15 20.70
C GLY A 207 -7.14 7.02 21.92
N HIS A 208 -7.49 8.16 22.51
CA HIS A 208 -8.53 8.25 23.52
C HIS A 208 -9.83 8.79 22.93
N LYS A 209 -10.93 8.31 23.51
CA LYS A 209 -12.27 8.81 23.23
C LYS A 209 -12.35 10.33 23.47
N ASP A 210 -12.97 11.02 22.53
CA ASP A 210 -13.26 12.46 22.56
C ASP A 210 -11.99 13.34 22.64
N GLN A 211 -10.86 12.84 22.12
CA GLN A 211 -9.60 13.57 22.07
C GLN A 211 -9.09 13.74 20.63
N ALA A 212 -8.25 14.76 20.43
CA ALA A 212 -7.59 15.02 19.15
C ALA A 212 -6.12 14.56 19.19
N PHE A 213 -5.64 14.04 18.07
CA PHE A 213 -4.27 13.57 17.90
C PHE A 213 -3.67 14.04 16.59
N CYS A 214 -2.39 14.40 16.61
CA CYS A 214 -1.62 14.78 15.43
C CYS A 214 -1.31 13.56 14.57
N LEU A 215 -2.00 13.45 13.43
CA LEU A 215 -1.79 12.40 12.46
C LEU A 215 -0.59 12.71 11.57
N LEU A 216 -0.46 13.96 11.14
CA LEU A 216 0.66 14.43 10.34
C LEU A 216 0.97 15.89 10.67
N THR A 217 2.24 16.23 10.80
CA THR A 217 2.72 17.59 10.89
C THR A 217 3.98 17.78 10.07
N ASP A 218 3.99 18.82 9.27
CA ASP A 218 5.05 19.26 8.37
C ASP A 218 5.03 20.80 8.35
N PRO A 219 6.12 21.51 7.98
CA PRO A 219 6.13 22.97 8.03
C PRO A 219 4.95 23.66 7.33
N ASN A 220 4.41 23.06 6.25
CA ASN A 220 3.35 23.62 5.43
C ASN A 220 2.04 22.80 5.40
N LEU A 221 1.93 21.75 6.23
CA LEU A 221 0.75 20.89 6.30
C LEU A 221 0.62 20.29 7.70
N HIS A 222 -0.54 20.46 8.33
CA HIS A 222 -0.83 19.85 9.62
C HIS A 222 -2.21 19.21 9.62
N ILE A 223 -2.30 17.99 10.14
CA ILE A 223 -3.52 17.19 10.16
C ILE A 223 -3.70 16.59 11.55
N ASN A 224 -4.79 16.98 12.21
CA ASN A 224 -5.26 16.31 13.42
C ASN A 224 -6.46 15.44 13.09
N GLY A 225 -6.60 14.34 13.82
CA GLY A 225 -7.80 13.51 13.86
C GLY A 225 -8.46 13.60 15.22
N HIS A 226 -9.78 13.79 15.26
CA HIS A 226 -10.59 13.64 16.47
C HIS A 226 -11.12 12.22 16.55
N PHE A 227 -10.89 11.57 17.69
CA PHE A 227 -11.22 10.17 17.90
C PHE A 227 -12.48 10.08 18.76
N ILE A 228 -13.44 9.31 18.28
CA ILE A 228 -14.56 8.81 19.10
C ILE A 228 -14.21 7.41 19.58
N GLY A 229 -14.93 6.93 20.59
CA GLY A 229 -14.67 5.60 21.10
C GLY A 229 -15.75 5.06 22.01
N LYS A 230 -15.68 3.76 22.23
CA LYS A 230 -16.56 3.03 23.14
C LYS A 230 -15.75 2.09 24.00
N ARG A 231 -16.04 2.13 25.30
CA ARG A 231 -15.46 1.20 26.28
C ARG A 231 -16.42 0.04 26.49
N ASN A 232 -15.95 -1.16 26.23
CA ASN A 232 -16.62 -2.36 26.70
C ASN A 232 -15.97 -2.80 28.02
N PRO A 233 -16.68 -2.76 29.16
CA PRO A 233 -16.12 -3.15 30.46
C PRO A 233 -15.59 -4.58 30.52
N LYS A 234 -16.04 -5.46 29.60
CA LYS A 234 -15.60 -6.85 29.51
C LYS A 234 -14.28 -7.02 28.77
N LEU A 235 -13.77 -5.96 28.14
CA LEU A 235 -12.56 -5.98 27.32
C LEU A 235 -11.48 -5.09 27.96
N THR A 236 -10.23 -5.46 27.71
CA THR A 236 -9.06 -4.81 28.32
C THR A 236 -8.61 -3.53 27.59
N ARG A 237 -9.29 -3.15 26.50
CA ARG A 237 -8.95 -2.01 25.65
C ARG A 237 -10.17 -1.18 25.27
N ASP A 238 -9.95 0.10 25.06
CA ASP A 238 -10.92 1.01 24.46
C ASP A 238 -10.82 0.91 22.94
N PHE A 239 -11.97 0.93 22.27
CA PHE A 239 -12.05 0.97 20.81
C PHE A 239 -12.25 2.40 20.37
N THR A 240 -11.51 2.81 19.33
CA THR A 240 -11.58 4.19 18.85
C THR A 240 -11.65 4.26 17.34
N TRP A 241 -12.23 5.34 16.83
CA TRP A 241 -12.38 5.59 15.40
C TRP A 241 -12.19 7.07 15.13
N VAL A 242 -11.67 7.40 13.95
CA VAL A 242 -11.52 8.80 13.54
C VAL A 242 -12.89 9.33 13.11
N GLN A 243 -13.47 10.25 13.89
CA GLN A 243 -14.74 10.89 13.55
C GLN A 243 -14.55 12.09 12.61
N SER A 244 -13.48 12.85 12.81
CA SER A 244 -13.18 14.02 12.00
C SER A 244 -11.69 14.25 11.85
N ILE A 245 -11.32 14.96 10.79
CA ILE A 245 -9.97 15.47 10.58
C ILE A 245 -10.02 16.97 10.36
N GLY A 246 -9.08 17.68 10.98
CA GLY A 246 -8.79 19.09 10.73
C GLY A 246 -7.47 19.21 10.02
N ILE A 247 -7.47 19.95 8.91
CA ILE A 247 -6.33 20.10 8.01
C ILE A 247 -5.99 21.59 7.94
N LEU A 248 -4.74 21.93 8.22
CA LEU A 248 -4.18 23.27 8.07
C LEU A 248 -3.17 23.27 6.93
N PHE A 249 -3.34 24.16 5.97
CA PHE A 249 -2.44 24.33 4.81
C PHE A 249 -2.58 25.74 4.24
N ASP A 250 -1.49 26.39 3.82
CA ASP A 250 -1.52 27.71 3.16
C ASP A 250 -2.42 28.75 3.85
N ASN A 251 -2.42 28.80 5.18
CA ASN A 251 -3.29 29.62 6.03
C ASN A 251 -4.80 29.31 5.97
N HIS A 252 -5.20 28.24 5.28
CA HIS A 252 -6.56 27.72 5.26
C HIS A 252 -6.80 26.65 6.32
N LYS A 253 -8.08 26.52 6.72
CA LYS A 253 -8.59 25.48 7.61
C LYS A 253 -9.64 24.66 6.90
N LEU A 254 -9.45 23.35 6.83
CA LEU A 254 -10.44 22.42 6.29
C LEU A 254 -10.82 21.39 7.35
N LEU A 255 -12.11 21.32 7.67
CA LEU A 255 -12.70 20.31 8.54
C LEU A 255 -13.48 19.31 7.69
N VAL A 256 -13.25 18.02 7.94
CA VAL A 256 -14.03 16.92 7.35
C VAL A 256 -14.43 16.00 8.48
N GLY A 257 -15.72 15.66 8.59
CA GLY A 257 -16.22 14.86 9.69
C GLY A 257 -17.41 13.98 9.33
N ALA A 258 -17.59 12.92 10.11
CA ALA A 258 -18.82 12.15 10.16
C ALA A 258 -19.80 12.81 11.15
N LYS A 259 -21.01 13.11 10.69
CA LYS A 259 -22.12 13.57 11.53
C LYS A 259 -22.53 12.43 12.46
N LYS A 260 -22.76 12.77 13.73
CA LYS A 260 -23.35 11.82 14.69
C LYS A 260 -24.77 11.48 14.22
N THR A 261 -25.11 10.21 14.20
CA THR A 261 -26.45 9.74 13.83
C THR A 261 -26.85 8.56 14.71
N SER A 262 -28.12 8.48 15.10
CA SER A 262 -28.66 7.34 15.84
C SER A 262 -29.05 6.19 14.90
N THR A 263 -29.39 6.51 13.65
CA THR A 263 -29.76 5.53 12.61
C THR A 263 -28.92 5.75 11.36
N TRP A 264 -28.51 4.65 10.72
CA TRP A 264 -27.78 4.73 9.46
C TRP A 264 -28.74 4.67 8.27
N ASP A 265 -28.56 5.59 7.33
CA ASP A 265 -29.22 5.59 6.03
C ASP A 265 -28.18 5.89 4.95
N ASP A 266 -27.92 4.91 4.09
CA ASP A 266 -26.98 5.03 2.97
C ASP A 266 -27.39 6.11 1.96
N LYS A 267 -28.65 6.54 1.94
CA LYS A 267 -29.15 7.58 1.03
C LYS A 267 -29.00 9.00 1.59
N GLN A 268 -28.60 9.14 2.85
CA GLN A 268 -28.38 10.44 3.48
C GLN A 268 -26.89 10.73 3.63
N ASP A 269 -26.55 12.01 3.49
CA ASP A 269 -25.16 12.45 3.59
C ASP A 269 -24.79 12.78 5.03
N HIS A 270 -24.07 11.85 5.65
CA HIS A 270 -23.51 11.95 6.98
C HIS A 270 -22.14 12.61 6.98
N ILE A 271 -21.63 13.08 5.82
CA ILE A 271 -20.40 13.86 5.78
C ILE A 271 -20.67 15.33 6.08
N TYR A 272 -19.76 15.93 6.84
CA TYR A 272 -19.72 17.36 7.13
C TYR A 272 -18.39 17.91 6.66
N ILE A 273 -18.44 19.05 5.97
CA ILE A 273 -17.26 19.73 5.44
C ILE A 273 -17.38 21.22 5.77
N SER A 274 -16.29 21.81 6.23
CA SER A 274 -16.18 23.26 6.41
C SER A 274 -14.82 23.74 5.95
N PHE A 275 -14.80 24.79 5.14
CA PHE A 275 -13.58 25.44 4.65
C PHE A 275 -13.55 26.88 5.16
N ASP A 276 -12.49 27.24 5.87
CA ASP A 276 -12.33 28.52 6.55
C ASP A 276 -13.55 28.93 7.39
N ASN A 277 -14.06 27.95 8.16
CA ASN A 277 -15.25 28.05 9.01
C ASN A 277 -16.58 28.24 8.25
N THR A 278 -16.57 28.14 6.92
CA THR A 278 -17.77 28.17 6.09
C THR A 278 -18.18 26.74 5.73
N PRO A 279 -19.34 26.25 6.19
CA PRO A 279 -19.85 24.94 5.80
C PRO A 279 -20.01 24.82 4.28
N ILE A 280 -19.62 23.66 3.73
CA ILE A 280 -19.79 23.35 2.31
C ILE A 280 -20.89 22.29 2.17
N THR A 281 -21.91 22.61 1.38
CA THR A 281 -22.89 21.63 0.88
C THR A 281 -22.46 21.17 -0.51
N LEU A 282 -22.32 19.86 -0.71
CA LEU A 282 -21.86 19.28 -1.97
C LEU A 282 -23.04 18.78 -2.82
N ASP A 283 -23.47 19.60 -3.78
CA ASP A 283 -24.39 19.21 -4.87
C ASP A 283 -23.63 18.72 -6.12
N GLY A 284 -22.39 18.27 -5.94
CA GLY A 284 -21.47 17.89 -7.02
C GLY A 284 -20.01 18.06 -6.63
N ASN A 285 -19.19 18.57 -7.55
CA ASN A 285 -17.81 18.96 -7.25
C ASN A 285 -17.78 20.39 -6.72
N TYR A 286 -17.00 20.62 -5.68
CA TYR A 286 -16.66 21.95 -5.18
C TYR A 286 -15.23 22.27 -5.57
N GLN A 287 -14.99 23.45 -6.13
CA GLN A 287 -13.64 23.90 -6.49
C GLN A 287 -13.47 25.38 -6.17
N ASN A 288 -12.34 25.72 -5.58
CA ASN A 288 -11.84 27.08 -5.50
C ASN A 288 -10.37 27.12 -5.97
N SER A 289 -9.67 28.24 -5.77
CA SER A 289 -8.29 28.43 -6.25
C SER A 289 -7.26 27.48 -5.62
N SER A 290 -7.51 26.97 -4.41
CA SER A 290 -6.56 26.15 -3.63
C SER A 290 -7.08 24.74 -3.30
N LEU A 291 -8.37 24.48 -3.46
CA LEU A 291 -9.04 23.27 -3.00
C LEU A 291 -9.99 22.72 -4.05
N LEU A 292 -9.86 21.43 -4.35
CA LEU A 292 -10.81 20.65 -5.14
C LEU A 292 -11.43 19.56 -4.25
N ILE A 293 -12.76 19.49 -4.19
CA ILE A 293 -13.50 18.42 -3.55
C ILE A 293 -14.42 17.79 -4.59
N THR A 294 -14.32 16.48 -4.76
CA THR A 294 -15.11 15.72 -5.72
C THR A 294 -15.87 14.61 -5.02
N ARG A 295 -17.09 14.32 -5.50
CA ARG A 295 -17.85 13.16 -5.02
C ARG A 295 -17.22 11.88 -5.56
N THR A 296 -16.99 10.91 -4.69
CA THR A 296 -16.57 9.55 -5.07
C THR A 296 -17.73 8.55 -4.99
N ARG A 297 -18.81 8.93 -4.31
CA ARG A 297 -20.06 8.16 -4.17
C ARG A 297 -21.25 9.12 -4.22
N PRO A 298 -22.48 8.62 -4.47
CA PRO A 298 -23.69 9.41 -4.40
C PRO A 298 -23.86 10.13 -3.05
N THR A 299 -23.46 9.47 -1.96
CA THR A 299 -23.51 9.95 -0.58
C THR A 299 -22.27 9.45 0.17
N ASN A 300 -21.90 10.14 1.25
CA ASN A 300 -20.91 9.70 2.24
C ASN A 300 -19.47 9.51 1.70
N GLY A 301 -19.18 9.80 0.43
CA GLY A 301 -17.86 9.59 -0.17
C GLY A 301 -17.37 10.80 -0.95
N ILE A 302 -16.18 11.29 -0.58
CA ILE A 302 -15.51 12.41 -1.26
C ILE A 302 -14.02 12.13 -1.47
N ALA A 303 -13.43 12.85 -2.41
CA ALA A 303 -11.99 13.02 -2.55
C ALA A 303 -11.66 14.51 -2.53
N ILE A 304 -10.67 14.87 -1.73
CA ILE A 304 -10.19 16.22 -1.48
C ILE A 304 -8.78 16.30 -2.04
N GLU A 305 -8.48 17.30 -2.84
CA GLU A 305 -7.19 17.48 -3.45
C GLU A 305 -6.74 18.94 -3.35
N VAL A 306 -5.51 19.11 -2.85
CA VAL A 306 -4.79 20.38 -2.86
C VAL A 306 -3.52 20.15 -3.67
N GLN A 307 -3.37 20.91 -4.75
CA GLN A 307 -2.32 20.70 -5.73
C GLN A 307 -0.94 20.67 -5.08
N ASN A 308 -0.13 19.67 -5.45
CA ASN A 308 1.23 19.44 -4.94
C ASN A 308 1.36 19.26 -3.42
N LYS A 309 0.27 19.13 -2.66
CA LYS A 309 0.33 18.85 -1.21
C LYS A 309 -0.21 17.47 -0.88
N PHE A 310 -1.51 17.27 -1.10
CA PHE A 310 -2.16 16.03 -0.72
C PHE A 310 -3.39 15.72 -1.56
N ARG A 311 -3.76 14.44 -1.55
CA ARG A 311 -5.09 13.95 -1.91
C ARG A 311 -5.61 13.06 -0.78
N ILE A 312 -6.77 13.40 -0.25
CA ILE A 312 -7.44 12.66 0.82
C ILE A 312 -8.75 12.11 0.29
N THR A 313 -8.93 10.79 0.37
CA THR A 313 -10.26 10.20 0.15
C THR A 313 -10.91 9.94 1.49
N ALA A 314 -12.17 10.33 1.66
CA ALA A 314 -12.90 10.17 2.90
C ALA A 314 -14.25 9.50 2.61
N ASN A 315 -14.53 8.40 3.30
CA ASN A 315 -15.86 7.80 3.35
C ASN A 315 -16.39 7.82 4.77
N VAL A 316 -17.63 8.26 4.96
CA VAL A 316 -18.33 8.04 6.22
C VAL A 316 -18.94 6.65 6.18
N VAL A 317 -18.66 5.84 7.20
CA VAL A 317 -19.20 4.49 7.34
C VAL A 317 -19.77 4.30 8.75
N PRO A 318 -20.83 3.50 8.91
CA PRO A 318 -21.34 3.12 10.22
C PRO A 318 -20.54 1.96 10.79
N ILE A 319 -20.48 1.86 12.11
CA ILE A 319 -20.17 0.57 12.74
C ILE A 319 -21.45 -0.22 12.86
N GLY A 320 -21.59 -1.22 11.99
CA GLY A 320 -22.77 -2.07 11.96
C GLY A 320 -22.81 -3.09 13.10
N GLU A 321 -24.01 -3.64 13.36
CA GLU A 321 -24.24 -4.74 14.31
C GLU A 321 -23.30 -5.93 14.04
N HIS A 322 -23.03 -6.22 12.77
CA HIS A 322 -22.13 -7.31 12.37
C HIS A 322 -20.70 -7.11 12.88
N GLU A 323 -20.13 -5.92 12.72
CA GLU A 323 -18.77 -5.61 13.21
C GLU A 323 -18.74 -5.56 14.74
N SER A 324 -19.77 -4.94 15.34
CA SER A 324 -19.97 -4.92 16.79
C SER A 324 -20.00 -6.32 17.39
N ARG A 325 -20.68 -7.28 16.74
CA ARG A 325 -20.73 -8.69 17.16
C ARG A 325 -19.39 -9.40 17.00
N ILE A 326 -18.67 -9.17 15.90
CA ILE A 326 -17.37 -9.82 15.63
C ILE A 326 -16.31 -9.36 16.64
N HIS A 327 -16.27 -8.06 16.92
CA HIS A 327 -15.21 -7.45 17.73
C HIS A 327 -15.62 -7.20 19.18
N GLY A 328 -16.88 -7.42 19.53
CA GLY A 328 -17.41 -7.20 20.87
C GLY A 328 -17.47 -5.72 21.25
N TYR A 329 -17.78 -4.82 20.32
CA TYR A 329 -17.84 -3.38 20.62
C TYR A 329 -18.99 -3.00 21.55
N ASP A 330 -20.02 -3.84 21.68
CA ASP A 330 -21.25 -3.58 22.44
C ASP A 330 -21.99 -2.31 21.95
N ILE A 331 -21.91 -2.04 20.64
CA ILE A 331 -22.69 -0.96 19.99
C ILE A 331 -24.15 -1.39 19.92
N ARG A 332 -25.02 -0.51 20.42
CA ARG A 332 -26.47 -0.70 20.53
C ARG A 332 -27.14 0.10 19.42
N ASN A 333 -28.39 -0.24 19.12
CA ASN A 333 -29.15 0.35 18.01
C ASN A 333 -29.58 1.82 18.23
N ASP A 334 -29.26 2.41 19.38
CA ASP A 334 -29.53 3.80 19.74
C ASP A 334 -28.42 4.78 19.34
N ASP A 335 -27.24 4.27 18.96
CA ASP A 335 -26.08 5.08 18.58
C ASP A 335 -25.31 4.44 17.43
N CYS A 336 -25.40 5.03 16.24
CA CYS A 336 -24.61 4.63 15.10
C CYS A 336 -23.28 5.40 15.14
N PHE A 337 -22.21 4.69 15.48
CA PHE A 337 -20.85 5.22 15.50
C PHE A 337 -20.36 5.47 14.06
N ALA A 338 -20.90 6.51 13.41
CA ALA A 338 -20.43 6.94 12.11
C ALA A 338 -19.02 7.50 12.25
N HIS A 339 -18.09 6.98 11.43
CA HIS A 339 -16.70 7.38 11.44
C HIS A 339 -16.15 7.49 10.01
N LEU A 340 -14.92 7.99 9.90
CA LEU A 340 -14.23 8.14 8.64
C LEU A 340 -13.36 6.91 8.35
N GLU A 341 -13.51 6.37 7.14
CA GLU A 341 -12.45 5.65 6.45
C GLU A 341 -11.68 6.64 5.57
N LEU A 342 -10.39 6.77 5.81
CA LEU A 342 -9.54 7.76 5.17
C LEU A 342 -8.49 7.09 4.30
N GLY A 343 -8.10 7.81 3.25
CA GLY A 343 -6.97 7.46 2.41
C GLY A 343 -6.14 8.69 2.14
N PHE A 344 -4.92 8.71 2.68
CA PHE A 344 -3.98 9.81 2.50
C PHE A 344 -2.98 9.52 1.38
N LYS A 345 -2.81 10.47 0.47
CA LYS A 345 -1.68 10.53 -0.46
C LYS A 345 -1.03 11.89 -0.34
N PHE A 346 0.26 11.93 -0.03
CA PHE A 346 1.04 13.15 0.09
C PHE A 346 2.02 13.28 -1.06
N TYR A 347 2.33 14.50 -1.49
CA TYR A 347 3.16 14.76 -2.67
C TYR A 347 4.50 15.44 -2.36
N ASN A 348 4.52 16.42 -1.44
CA ASN A 348 5.69 17.26 -1.19
C ASN A 348 5.92 17.50 0.31
N LEU A 349 6.07 16.41 1.07
CA LEU A 349 6.43 16.47 2.49
C LEU A 349 7.93 16.77 2.65
N SER A 350 8.30 17.49 3.70
CA SER A 350 9.70 17.71 4.06
C SER A 350 10.30 16.48 4.76
N ASP A 351 11.62 16.46 4.92
CA ASP A 351 12.30 15.44 5.73
C ASP A 351 12.00 15.60 7.25
N GLU A 352 11.40 16.72 7.67
CA GLU A 352 11.02 17.00 9.06
C GLU A 352 9.64 16.42 9.43
N VAL A 353 8.86 15.91 8.47
CA VAL A 353 7.49 15.42 8.68
C VAL A 353 7.37 14.45 9.87
N ASP A 354 6.46 14.71 10.81
CA ASP A 354 6.18 13.86 11.97
C ASP A 354 4.67 13.64 12.14
N GLY A 355 4.26 13.06 13.27
CA GLY A 355 2.89 12.67 13.58
C GLY A 355 2.74 11.15 13.59
N VAL A 356 1.58 10.66 14.06
CA VAL A 356 1.29 9.23 14.14
C VAL A 356 1.55 8.54 12.80
N LEU A 357 0.99 9.09 11.72
CA LEU A 357 1.17 8.62 10.36
C LEU A 357 2.38 9.30 9.70
N GLY A 358 2.56 10.61 9.89
CA GLY A 358 3.57 11.40 9.18
C GLY A 358 5.01 10.90 9.38
N GLN A 359 5.37 10.42 10.58
CA GLN A 359 6.71 9.89 10.85
C GLN A 359 7.12 8.76 9.88
N THR A 360 6.15 7.99 9.38
CA THR A 360 6.39 6.86 8.48
C THR A 360 6.74 7.27 7.05
N TYR A 361 6.62 8.57 6.74
CA TYR A 361 6.99 9.15 5.44
C TYR A 361 8.41 9.74 5.42
N ARG A 362 9.11 9.77 6.56
CA ARG A 362 10.51 10.21 6.60
C ARG A 362 11.41 9.22 5.88
N ARG A 363 12.39 9.72 5.12
CA ARG A 363 13.35 8.90 4.35
C ARG A 363 14.16 7.93 5.21
N ASN A 364 14.50 8.35 6.43
CA ASN A 364 15.28 7.56 7.39
C ASN A 364 14.41 6.88 8.45
N TYR A 365 13.09 6.81 8.24
CA TYR A 365 12.22 6.11 9.17
C TYR A 365 12.55 4.63 9.21
N VAL A 366 12.81 4.11 10.41
CA VAL A 366 12.94 2.68 10.66
C VAL A 366 11.79 2.27 11.57
N SER A 367 10.94 1.37 11.07
CA SER A 367 9.79 0.88 11.82
C SER A 367 10.26 0.18 13.10
N LYS A 368 9.86 0.72 14.26
CA LYS A 368 10.12 0.12 15.58
C LYS A 368 9.09 -0.93 15.96
N ILE A 369 8.14 -1.19 15.06
CA ILE A 369 7.08 -2.15 15.27
C ILE A 369 7.63 -3.56 15.24
N LYS A 370 7.26 -4.34 16.25
CA LYS A 370 7.49 -5.79 16.23
C LYS A 370 6.54 -6.45 15.23
N MET A 371 7.05 -6.76 14.05
CA MET A 371 6.27 -7.38 12.95
C MET A 371 5.67 -8.76 13.29
N SER A 372 6.17 -9.44 14.33
CA SER A 372 5.61 -10.71 14.79
C SER A 372 4.33 -10.57 15.61
N SER A 373 3.93 -9.34 15.94
CA SER A 373 2.70 -9.07 16.69
C SER A 373 1.50 -9.07 15.75
N ASN A 374 0.45 -9.84 16.06
CA ASN A 374 -0.78 -9.89 15.24
C ASN A 374 -1.49 -8.52 15.12
N MET A 375 -1.24 -7.61 16.05
CA MET A 375 -1.83 -6.28 16.10
C MET A 375 -0.76 -5.28 16.57
N PRO A 376 0.13 -4.85 15.67
CA PRO A 376 1.21 -3.96 16.04
C PRO A 376 0.67 -2.57 16.36
N VAL A 377 0.83 -2.13 17.60
CA VAL A 377 0.39 -0.81 18.05
C VAL A 377 1.58 0.15 17.95
N MET A 378 1.34 1.30 17.31
CA MET A 378 2.29 2.41 17.25
C MET A 378 1.65 3.61 17.92
N GLY A 379 2.43 4.35 18.69
CA GLY A 379 2.01 5.62 19.25
C GLY A 379 2.38 5.75 20.71
N ASP A 380 2.68 6.99 21.08
CA ASP A 380 2.82 7.44 22.45
C ASP A 380 1.76 8.54 22.61
N ILE A 381 0.67 8.24 23.33
CA ILE A 381 -0.52 9.10 23.39
C ILE A 381 -0.13 10.53 23.80
N PRO A 382 0.62 10.75 24.91
CA PRO A 382 1.16 12.07 25.25
C PRO A 382 1.90 12.78 24.12
N LYS A 383 2.70 12.06 23.33
CA LYS A 383 3.52 12.63 22.26
C LYS A 383 2.68 13.23 21.12
N TYR A 384 1.54 12.62 20.82
CA TYR A 384 0.70 13.00 19.68
C TYR A 384 -0.60 13.71 20.10
N SER A 385 -0.86 13.86 21.39
CA SER A 385 -2.05 14.57 21.88
C SER A 385 -2.04 16.02 21.41
N SER A 386 -3.23 16.52 21.06
CA SER A 386 -3.48 17.89 20.64
C SER A 386 -4.71 18.42 21.37
N THR A 387 -4.71 19.70 21.74
CA THR A 387 -5.85 20.28 22.48
C THR A 387 -7.09 20.49 21.62
N GLY A 388 -6.96 20.40 20.28
CA GLY A 388 -8.10 20.59 19.39
C GLY A 388 -7.85 20.19 17.94
N ILE A 389 -8.94 20.11 17.17
CA ILE A 389 -8.91 19.66 15.77
C ILE A 389 -8.07 20.56 14.84
N PHE A 390 -7.83 21.81 15.24
CA PHE A 390 -6.97 22.77 14.54
C PHE A 390 -5.83 23.31 15.42
N ALA A 391 -5.59 22.73 16.59
CA ALA A 391 -4.46 23.11 17.43
C ALA A 391 -3.16 22.55 16.85
N THR A 392 -2.06 23.27 17.01
CA THR A 392 -0.74 22.90 16.46
C THR A 392 0.27 22.65 17.59
N ASP A 393 -0.23 22.19 18.74
CA ASP A 393 0.44 22.16 20.03
C ASP A 393 0.92 20.76 20.46
N CYS A 394 0.75 19.75 19.61
CA CYS A 394 1.34 18.44 19.87
C CYS A 394 2.88 18.54 19.98
N VAL A 395 3.49 17.68 20.80
CA VAL A 395 4.93 17.73 21.12
C VAL A 395 5.82 17.69 19.88
N VAL A 396 5.38 16.99 18.83
CA VAL A 396 6.13 16.82 17.57
C VAL A 396 5.83 17.87 16.50
N SER A 397 5.00 18.87 16.81
CA SER A 397 4.54 19.85 15.82
C SER A 397 5.70 20.51 15.09
N GLN A 398 5.67 20.44 13.76
CA GLN A 398 6.59 21.14 12.86
C GLN A 398 5.90 22.29 12.12
N PHE A 399 4.58 22.45 12.31
CA PHE A 399 3.78 23.36 11.50
C PHE A 399 4.12 24.83 11.79
N GLY A 400 4.34 25.61 10.74
CA GLY A 400 4.70 27.03 10.87
C GLY A 400 6.14 27.28 11.35
N HIS A 401 6.97 26.24 11.51
CA HIS A 401 8.40 26.37 11.78
C HIS A 401 9.20 26.55 10.46
N LEU A 402 8.87 27.58 9.69
CA LEU A 402 9.78 28.07 8.64
C LEU A 402 10.87 28.91 9.32
N GLY A 403 12.05 28.34 9.57
CA GLY A 403 13.26 29.11 9.88
C GLY A 403 13.59 29.35 11.35
N LYS A 404 13.36 28.38 12.26
CA LYS A 404 14.11 28.36 13.53
C LYS A 404 15.28 27.40 13.40
N THR A 405 16.42 27.92 12.96
CA THR A 405 17.73 27.31 13.20
C THR A 405 17.81 26.97 14.69
N SER A 406 18.15 25.73 14.99
CA SER A 406 18.44 25.26 16.33
C SER A 406 19.62 26.04 16.88
N VAL A 407 19.34 27.07 17.68
CA VAL A 407 20.35 27.65 18.57
C VAL A 407 20.52 26.63 19.68
N THR A 408 21.56 25.80 19.54
CA THR A 408 22.12 25.02 20.64
C THR A 408 22.56 26.00 21.72
N GLY A 409 21.71 26.20 22.73
CA GLY A 409 22.12 26.84 23.98
C GLY A 409 22.89 25.84 24.82
N GLU A 410 24.22 25.86 24.71
CA GLU A 410 25.07 25.44 25.82
C GLU A 410 24.84 26.43 26.98
N VAL A 411 24.39 25.92 28.12
CA VAL A 411 24.38 26.66 29.39
C VAL A 411 25.48 26.06 30.26
N PHE A 412 26.39 26.94 30.67
CA PHE A 412 27.47 26.70 31.64
C PHE A 412 26.95 26.27 33.02
#